data_AF-M1CUE0-F1
#
_entry.id   AF-M1CUE0-F1
#
_cell.length_a   1.000
_cell.length_b   1.000
_cell.length_c   1.000
_cell.angle_alpha   90.00
_cell.angle_beta   90.00
_cell.angle_gamma   90.00
#
_symmetry.space_group_name_H-M   'P 1'
#
loop_
_entity.id
_entity.type
_entity.pdbx_description
1 polymer ?
#
loop_
_entity_poly.entity_id
_entity_poly.type
_entity_poly.pdbx_seq_one_letter_code
_entity_poly.pdbx_strand_id
1 'polypeptide(L)'
;MEALSTIETMKAEMKALKEGVAAGGSSSLDRNREARVEAPKPPMFKGIRDAQEVENFLCHLENYFKCNGLKSDESKINTVVLYLSEMAMLWWRRKEAEIGKGTCTINTWEQFQE
;
A
#
# COMPACT_ATOMS: atom_id res chain seq x y z
N MET A 1 -10.71 -17.45 -38.85
CA MET A 1 -11.80 -16.47 -39.13
C MET A 1 -12.64 -16.17 -37.89
N GLU A 2 -12.86 -17.12 -37.00
CA GLU A 2 -13.59 -16.92 -35.71
C GLU A 2 -13.04 -15.78 -34.84
N ALA A 3 -11.72 -15.73 -34.61
CA ALA A 3 -11.12 -14.74 -33.69
C ALA A 3 -11.27 -13.27 -34.15
N LEU A 4 -11.31 -13.02 -35.47
CA LEU A 4 -11.52 -11.66 -35.99
C LEU A 4 -12.98 -11.22 -35.82
N SER A 5 -13.92 -12.14 -36.05
CA SER A 5 -15.36 -11.89 -35.84
C SER A 5 -15.66 -11.56 -34.38
N THR A 6 -15.02 -12.27 -33.44
CA THR A 6 -15.16 -12.00 -32.00
C THR A 6 -14.64 -10.61 -31.62
N ILE A 7 -13.48 -10.21 -32.15
CA ILE A 7 -12.89 -8.90 -31.85
C ILE A 7 -13.75 -7.76 -32.41
N GLU A 8 -14.31 -7.90 -33.61
CA GLU A 8 -15.20 -6.90 -34.19
C GLU A 8 -16.51 -6.77 -33.41
N THR A 9 -17.06 -7.88 -32.92
CA THR A 9 -18.26 -7.90 -32.07
C THR A 9 -18.01 -7.20 -30.74
N MET A 10 -16.90 -7.52 -30.05
CA MET A 10 -16.54 -6.88 -28.78
C MET A 10 -16.30 -5.38 -28.93
N LYS A 11 -15.75 -4.94 -30.07
CA LYS A 11 -15.50 -3.52 -30.34
C LYS A 11 -16.81 -2.74 -30.56
N ALA A 12 -17.82 -3.37 -31.17
CA ALA A 12 -19.15 -2.77 -31.34
C ALA A 12 -19.88 -2.63 -29.99
N GLU A 13 -19.79 -3.64 -29.13
CA GLU A 13 -20.40 -3.63 -27.78
C GLU A 13 -19.78 -2.56 -26.87
N MET A 14 -18.44 -2.41 -26.89
CA MET A 14 -17.75 -1.36 -26.13
C MET A 14 -18.14 0.05 -26.57
N LYS A 15 -18.44 0.25 -27.86
CA LYS A 15 -18.88 1.55 -28.37
C LYS A 15 -20.29 1.89 -27.90
N ALA A 16 -21.21 0.92 -27.93
CA ALA A 16 -22.59 1.10 -27.46
C ALA A 16 -22.64 1.37 -25.94
N LEU A 17 -21.83 0.67 -25.14
CA LEU A 17 -21.71 0.91 -23.70
C LEU A 17 -21.16 2.30 -23.39
N LYS A 18 -20.19 2.79 -24.17
CA LYS A 18 -19.60 4.12 -23.99
C LYS A 18 -20.59 5.25 -24.32
N GLU A 19 -21.44 5.05 -25.32
CA GLU A 19 -22.46 6.03 -25.73
C GLU A 19 -23.65 6.06 -24.75
N GLY A 20 -24.00 4.92 -24.13
CA GLY A 20 -25.06 4.85 -23.11
C GLY A 20 -24.74 5.55 -21.78
N VAL A 21 -23.46 5.72 -21.43
CA VAL A 21 -23.03 6.40 -20.20
C VAL A 21 -23.24 7.92 -20.25
N ALA A 22 -23.34 8.50 -21.46
CA ALA A 22 -23.48 9.95 -21.62
C ALA A 22 -24.93 10.46 -21.49
N ALA A 23 -25.94 9.58 -21.52
CA ALA A 23 -27.35 9.98 -21.61
C ALA A 23 -28.24 9.20 -20.62
N GLY A 24 -28.12 9.47 -19.32
CA GLY A 24 -29.14 8.98 -18.39
C GLY A 24 -28.85 9.12 -16.90
N GLY A 25 -29.50 10.09 -16.26
CA GLY A 25 -30.20 9.85 -14.98
C GLY A 25 -29.41 9.96 -13.68
N SER A 26 -29.72 11.00 -12.93
CA SER A 26 -29.40 11.13 -11.50
C SER A 26 -30.06 10.01 -10.67
N SER A 27 -29.25 9.20 -10.01
CA SER A 27 -29.64 8.53 -8.76
C SER A 27 -28.42 8.48 -7.84
N SER A 28 -28.53 9.22 -6.74
CA SER A 28 -27.71 9.03 -5.54
C SER A 28 -27.76 7.57 -5.14
N LEU A 29 -26.61 6.89 -5.21
CA LEU A 29 -26.21 5.70 -4.43
C LEU A 29 -24.77 5.37 -4.88
N ASP A 30 -23.82 5.82 -4.06
CA ASP A 30 -22.52 5.18 -3.83
C ASP A 30 -21.73 4.70 -5.07
N ARG A 31 -21.23 5.65 -5.87
CA ARG A 31 -20.28 5.40 -6.97
C ARG A 31 -18.83 5.20 -6.51
N ASN A 32 -18.59 4.77 -5.27
CA ASN A 32 -17.21 4.52 -4.84
C ASN A 32 -17.04 3.30 -3.92
N ARG A 33 -17.78 2.22 -4.18
CA ARG A 33 -17.30 0.89 -3.80
C ARG A 33 -16.45 0.33 -4.93
N GLU A 34 -15.36 1.04 -5.25
CA GLU A 34 -14.19 0.37 -5.81
C GLU A 34 -13.95 -0.84 -4.89
N ALA A 35 -13.93 -2.04 -5.48
CA ALA A 35 -13.54 -3.23 -4.74
C ALA A 35 -12.13 -2.94 -4.22
N ARG A 36 -12.02 -2.54 -2.94
CA ARG A 36 -10.73 -2.23 -2.32
C ARG A 36 -9.93 -3.50 -2.44
N VAL A 37 -8.97 -3.51 -3.36
CA VAL A 37 -8.02 -4.59 -3.50
C VAL A 37 -7.31 -4.65 -2.15
N GLU A 38 -7.59 -5.69 -1.37
CA GLU A 38 -6.92 -5.89 -0.11
C GLU A 38 -5.45 -6.10 -0.43
N ALA A 39 -4.62 -5.12 -0.03
CA ALA A 39 -3.20 -5.21 -0.30
C ALA A 39 -2.64 -6.43 0.43
N PRO A 40 -1.76 -7.22 -0.23
CA PRO A 40 -1.08 -8.29 0.47
C PRO A 40 -0.32 -7.71 1.66
N LYS A 41 -0.39 -8.39 2.80
CA LYS A 41 0.34 -7.99 4.00
C LYS A 41 1.84 -8.07 3.74
N PRO A 42 2.63 -7.06 4.16
CA PRO A 42 4.08 -7.09 4.08
C PRO A 42 4.69 -8.32 4.76
N PRO A 43 5.84 -8.81 4.29
CA PRO A 43 6.59 -9.85 4.98
C PRO A 43 7.14 -9.32 6.32
N MET A 44 7.33 -10.22 7.29
CA MET A 44 8.03 -9.88 8.53
C MET A 44 9.50 -9.61 8.25
N PHE A 45 10.07 -8.55 8.82
CA PHE A 45 11.49 -8.26 8.77
C PHE A 45 12.18 -8.69 10.07
N LYS A 46 13.20 -9.54 9.95
CA LYS A 46 13.95 -10.07 11.10
C LYS A 46 15.14 -9.22 11.53
N GLY A 47 15.51 -8.23 10.73
CA GLY A 47 16.72 -7.42 10.95
C GLY A 47 17.97 -8.00 10.31
N ILE A 48 17.83 -8.76 9.22
CA ILE A 48 18.97 -9.25 8.44
C ILE A 48 19.64 -8.04 7.76
N ARG A 49 20.97 -7.96 7.87
CA ARG A 49 21.77 -6.86 7.30
C ARG A 49 22.11 -7.12 5.84
N ASP A 50 21.10 -7.48 5.07
CA ASP A 50 21.17 -7.66 3.63
C ASP A 50 20.47 -6.49 2.94
N ALA A 51 21.17 -5.79 2.05
CA ALA A 51 20.67 -4.56 1.45
C ALA A 51 19.42 -4.82 0.59
N GLN A 52 19.39 -5.96 -0.11
CA GLN A 52 18.27 -6.33 -0.95
C GLN A 52 17.03 -6.68 -0.12
N GLU A 53 17.19 -7.39 1.00
CA GLU A 53 16.08 -7.69 1.91
C GLU A 53 15.50 -6.41 2.54
N VAL A 54 16.36 -5.47 2.94
CA VAL A 54 15.93 -4.16 3.46
C VAL A 54 15.15 -3.38 2.40
N GLU A 55 15.68 -3.28 1.17
CA GLU A 55 15.01 -2.57 0.08
C GLU A 55 13.66 -3.21 -0.28
N ASN A 56 13.61 -4.54 -0.37
CA ASN A 56 12.36 -5.28 -0.62
C ASN A 56 11.33 -5.05 0.47
N PHE A 57 11.75 -5.05 1.74
CA PHE A 57 10.85 -4.81 2.87
C PHE A 57 10.26 -3.40 2.83
N LEU A 58 11.11 -2.38 2.63
CA LEU A 58 10.66 -0.99 2.51
C LEU A 58 9.72 -0.79 1.32
N CYS A 59 10.04 -1.39 0.17
CA CYS A 59 9.18 -1.33 -1.02
C CYS A 59 7.79 -1.95 -0.77
N HIS A 60 7.72 -3.11 -0.11
CA HIS A 60 6.44 -3.73 0.27
C HIS A 60 5.63 -2.85 1.22
N LEU A 61 6.27 -2.22 2.21
CA LEU A 61 5.61 -1.31 3.14
C LEU A 61 5.08 -0.06 2.45
N GLU A 62 5.85 0.57 1.57
CA GLU A 62 5.39 1.73 0.82
C GLU A 62 4.18 1.42 -0.04
N ASN A 63 4.17 0.27 -0.70
CA ASN A 63 3.02 -0.18 -1.48
C ASN A 63 1.81 -0.44 -0.56
N TYR A 64 2.02 -1.10 0.57
CA TYR A 64 0.97 -1.33 1.56
C TYR A 64 0.38 -0.01 2.08
N PHE A 65 1.22 0.99 2.38
CA PHE A 65 0.75 2.32 2.80
C PHE A 65 -0.10 3.00 1.73
N LYS A 66 0.34 2.94 0.47
CA LYS A 66 -0.38 3.51 -0.68
C LYS A 66 -1.76 2.85 -0.83
N CYS A 67 -1.82 1.52 -0.81
CA CYS A 67 -3.09 0.79 -0.96
C CYS A 67 -4.05 0.98 0.22
N ASN A 68 -3.53 1.12 1.45
CA ASN A 68 -4.35 1.32 2.65
C ASN A 68 -4.61 2.80 2.97
N GLY A 69 -4.09 3.73 2.17
CA GLY A 69 -4.26 5.17 2.39
C GLY A 69 -3.57 5.70 3.65
N LEU A 70 -2.49 5.06 4.11
CA LEU A 70 -1.71 5.48 5.27
C LEU A 70 -0.83 6.68 4.90
N LYS A 71 -1.15 7.85 5.45
CA LYS A 71 -0.51 9.12 5.07
C LYS A 71 0.39 9.70 6.16
N SER A 72 -0.03 9.67 7.43
CA SER A 72 0.78 10.24 8.50
C SER A 72 1.97 9.36 8.83
N ASP A 73 3.10 9.99 9.13
CA ASP A 73 4.33 9.28 9.48
C ASP A 73 4.14 8.45 10.73
N GLU A 74 3.41 8.97 11.72
CA GLU A 74 3.01 8.20 12.90
C GLU A 74 2.28 6.90 12.54
N SER A 75 1.30 6.95 11.62
CA SER A 75 0.58 5.74 11.18
C SER A 75 1.48 4.78 10.43
N LYS A 76 2.40 5.29 9.60
CA LYS A 76 3.38 4.45 8.88
C LYS A 76 4.32 3.76 9.86
N ILE A 77 4.96 4.50 10.76
CA ILE A 77 5.87 3.99 11.78
C ILE A 77 5.17 2.95 12.64
N ASN A 78 3.99 3.26 13.19
CA ASN A 78 3.20 2.32 13.98
C ASN A 78 2.87 1.04 13.20
N THR A 79 2.59 1.16 11.90
CA THR A 79 2.33 0.00 11.04
C THR A 79 3.59 -0.84 10.82
N VAL A 80 4.75 -0.22 10.53
CA VAL A 80 6.01 -0.98 10.32
C VAL A 80 6.38 -1.80 11.53
N VAL A 81 6.22 -1.23 12.73
CA VAL A 81 6.53 -1.89 13.99
C VAL A 81 5.79 -3.22 14.12
N LEU A 82 4.59 -3.36 13.55
CA LEU A 82 3.83 -4.62 13.51
C LEU A 82 4.48 -5.71 12.65
N TYR A 83 5.33 -5.33 11.70
CA TYR A 83 6.02 -6.23 10.77
C TYR A 83 7.50 -6.43 11.12
N LEU A 84 7.97 -5.90 12.25
CA LEU A 84 9.30 -6.16 12.76
C LEU A 84 9.33 -7.41 13.66
N SER A 85 10.42 -8.16 13.61
CA SER A 85 10.63 -9.35 14.42
C SER A 85 12.11 -9.50 14.80
N GLU A 86 12.39 -10.39 15.76
CA GLU A 86 13.76 -10.76 16.15
C GLU A 86 14.68 -9.55 16.40
N MET A 87 15.77 -9.42 15.63
CA MET A 87 16.77 -8.37 15.82
C MET A 87 16.20 -6.99 15.49
N ALA A 88 15.35 -6.87 14.48
CA ALA A 88 14.70 -5.60 14.14
C ALA A 88 13.79 -5.13 15.27
N MET A 89 13.06 -6.04 15.92
CA MET A 89 12.22 -5.67 17.06
C MET A 89 13.04 -5.25 18.29
N LEU A 90 14.18 -5.89 18.55
CA LEU A 90 15.09 -5.45 19.61
C LEU A 90 15.67 -4.06 19.34
N TRP A 91 16.01 -3.77 18.08
CA TRP A 91 16.44 -2.42 17.67
C TRP A 91 15.34 -1.39 17.94
N TRP A 92 14.10 -1.65 17.52
CA TRP A 92 13.00 -0.72 17.74
C TRP A 92 12.75 -0.44 19.22
N ARG A 93 12.72 -1.48 20.07
CA ARG A 93 12.57 -1.29 21.52
C ARG A 93 13.67 -0.44 22.14
N ARG A 94 14.90 -0.54 21.63
CA ARG A 94 15.99 0.33 22.06
C ARG A 94 15.74 1.78 21.62
N LYS A 95 15.34 1.99 20.37
CA LYS A 95 14.97 3.32 19.86
C LYS A 95 13.82 3.95 20.65
N GLU A 96 12.79 3.18 20.97
CA GLU A 96 11.65 3.63 21.77
C GLU A 96 12.10 4.10 23.17
N ALA A 97 13.04 3.38 23.80
CA ALA A 97 13.62 3.78 25.08
C ALA A 97 14.51 5.05 24.98
N GLU A 98 15.23 5.23 23.86
CA GLU A 98 16.00 6.45 23.59
C GLU A 98 15.08 7.66 23.36
N ILE A 99 13.96 7.47 22.64
CA ILE A 99 12.94 8.49 22.41
C ILE A 99 12.29 8.88 23.74
N GLY A 100 11.93 7.91 24.59
CA GLY A 100 11.37 8.16 25.92
C GLY A 100 12.32 8.92 26.85
N LYS A 101 13.63 8.84 26.61
CA LYS A 101 14.66 9.62 27.33
C LYS A 101 14.96 10.98 26.69
N GLY A 102 14.39 11.27 25.52
CA GLY A 102 14.68 12.48 24.73
C GLY A 102 16.07 12.49 24.09
N THR A 103 16.75 11.35 24.01
CA THR A 103 18.11 11.24 23.41
C THR A 103 18.08 10.90 21.92
N CYS A 104 16.91 10.54 21.39
CA CYS A 104 16.67 10.25 19.97
C CYS A 104 15.28 10.78 19.59
N THR A 105 15.11 11.13 18.31
CA THR A 105 13.84 11.59 17.76
C THR A 105 13.58 10.88 16.45
N ILE A 106 12.48 10.14 16.37
CA ILE A 106 11.98 9.51 15.13
C ILE A 106 10.52 9.94 15.00
N ASN A 107 10.29 11.06 14.33
CA ASN A 107 8.98 11.67 14.12
C ASN A 107 8.51 11.57 12.67
N THR A 108 9.43 11.38 11.72
CA THR A 108 9.11 11.25 10.30
C THR A 108 9.43 9.87 9.78
N TRP A 109 8.78 9.49 8.68
CA TRP A 109 9.07 8.23 8.01
C TRP A 109 10.51 8.19 7.48
N GLU A 110 11.06 9.31 6.99
CA GLU A 110 12.46 9.33 6.55
C GLU A 110 13.43 9.06 7.70
N GLN A 111 13.19 9.62 8.89
CA GLN A 111 14.02 9.37 10.07
C GLN A 111 13.98 7.91 10.53
N PHE A 112 12.88 7.20 10.25
CA PHE A 112 12.77 5.78 10.57
C PHE A 112 13.59 4.91 9.61
N GLN A 113 13.77 5.35 8.36
CA GLN A 113 14.47 4.59 7.31
C GLN A 113 16.01 4.71 7.40
N GLU A 114 16.54 5.62 8.23
CA GLU A 114 17.97 5.86 8.46
C GLU A 114 18.59 4.91 9.49
#